data_AF-A0A9W4RYP7-F1
#
_entry.id   AF-A0A9W4RYP7-F1
#
_cell.length_a   1.000
_cell.length_b   1.000
_cell.length_c   1.000
_cell.angle_alpha   90.00
_cell.angle_beta   90.00
_cell.angle_gamma   90.00
#
_symmetry.space_group_name_H-M   'P 1'
#
loop_
_entity.id
_entity.type
_entity.pdbx_description
1 polymer ?
#
loop_
_entity_poly.entity_id
_entity_poly.type
_entity_poly.pdbx_seq_one_letter_code
_entity_poly.pdbx_strand_id
1 'polypeptide(L)'
;MFIVYGMMALQNHGKPINEDPVPALRMAATYSPTIFPIAFAAVAANLLKAAAGWKMERGVTVLSLEYLLSCRTVFSAVTTPFTLRRANILVPFLVALWAMSPLGGQAALRIMEMIPSQVSEPYPFEYLEFMSVFPHSSPVGSAGSSLMPSIQGTFTSALSSSEEVKLGPRDAFGNVKIPMLEHYPQTMTTGPEGWCNVSLNGSDMIWSAIMGIPVATQGGFVRGQNYSFTMNTSFMNADCSVRRGQAMNLGNWSKYMNKTGLYNTGRVLIIRPAGVRNIFSKAPMDLILEAYYLPNEITTNATCVITTTHAEVDVACQGPVCGSRRIRRTEKPENMTVRTVLDGIAAEGSQKLVPAGVLNAFEETVVRITQTPWEAQGMGMYKPFPSPLETYFTHPNAPFSAPGIGNWNGTDIYEVGDVVFSQRLSQLLNTFWLSSVASLNISGNFNFQTHRMLLGVENTIVQNVTGTKTPDQLVMRVNGLWISILFIASAVMLASAVAASVFGCLRRGPDVLDRATFFLRDSPHVNLAQQNSLEDGVSQVKRTKSLRVCVGDIRPTEETGYVAFGTVGEATPLSWQEKDRRYA
;
A
#
# COMPACT_ATOMS: atom_id res chain seq x y z
N MET A 1 -7.64 36.78 1.03
CA MET A 1 -6.49 35.94 1.40
C MET A 1 -6.90 34.47 1.56
N PHE A 2 -7.76 34.11 2.51
CA PHE A 2 -8.21 32.72 2.71
C PHE A 2 -8.95 32.07 1.52
N ILE A 3 -9.75 32.85 0.78
CA ILE A 3 -10.39 32.39 -0.47
C ILE A 3 -9.34 32.04 -1.53
N VAL A 4 -8.30 32.87 -1.67
CA VAL A 4 -7.19 32.64 -2.62
C VAL A 4 -6.41 31.38 -2.24
N TYR A 5 -6.11 31.20 -0.95
CA TYR A 5 -5.51 29.97 -0.44
C TYR A 5 -6.35 28.73 -0.77
N GLY A 6 -7.68 28.77 -0.55
CA GLY A 6 -8.58 27.68 -0.91
C GLY A 6 -8.58 27.36 -2.40
N MET A 7 -8.58 28.38 -3.27
CA MET A 7 -8.50 28.20 -4.73
C MET A 7 -7.15 27.60 -5.16
N MET A 8 -6.05 28.07 -4.58
CA MET A 8 -4.71 27.50 -4.87
C MET A 8 -4.60 26.05 -4.39
N ALA A 9 -5.21 25.70 -3.27
CA ALA A 9 -5.27 24.32 -2.81
C ALA A 9 -6.05 23.42 -3.79
N LEU A 10 -7.17 23.90 -4.34
CA LEU A 10 -7.94 23.15 -5.36
C LEU A 10 -7.17 22.95 -6.65
N GLN A 11 -6.48 23.97 -7.14
CA GLN A 11 -5.70 23.91 -8.39
C GLN A 11 -4.52 22.94 -8.32
N ASN A 12 -4.00 22.69 -7.11
CA ASN A 12 -2.87 21.78 -6.89
C ASN A 12 -3.31 20.43 -6.31
N HIS A 13 -4.59 20.07 -6.43
CA HIS A 13 -5.08 18.74 -6.07
C HIS A 13 -4.40 17.66 -6.90
N GLY A 14 -3.86 16.62 -6.24
CA GLY A 14 -3.19 15.49 -6.88
C GLY A 14 -1.71 15.72 -7.21
N LYS A 15 -1.16 16.92 -6.94
CA LYS A 15 0.27 17.18 -7.14
C LYS A 15 1.15 16.57 -6.03
N PRO A 16 2.39 16.18 -6.35
CA PRO A 16 3.32 15.64 -5.36
C PRO A 16 3.74 16.69 -4.32
N ILE A 17 4.02 16.24 -3.10
CA ILE A 17 4.29 17.14 -1.96
C ILE A 17 5.56 17.99 -2.15
N ASN A 18 6.55 17.45 -2.86
CA ASN A 18 7.85 18.09 -3.04
C ASN A 18 7.88 19.09 -4.21
N GLU A 19 6.79 19.20 -4.96
CA GLU A 19 6.71 20.09 -6.12
C GLU A 19 6.06 21.41 -5.73
N ASP A 20 6.67 22.52 -6.18
CA ASP A 20 6.13 23.86 -5.95
C ASP A 20 4.77 24.00 -6.66
N PRO A 21 3.75 24.61 -6.00
CA PRO A 21 3.80 25.41 -4.77
C PRO A 21 3.33 24.68 -3.49
N VAL A 22 3.26 23.35 -3.48
CA VAL A 22 2.67 22.58 -2.36
C VAL A 22 3.38 22.83 -1.01
N PRO A 23 4.72 22.90 -0.93
CA PRO A 23 5.42 23.24 0.31
C PRO A 23 5.05 24.64 0.85
N ALA A 24 4.91 25.62 -0.03
CA ALA A 24 4.54 26.98 0.34
C ALA A 24 3.08 27.05 0.85
N LEU A 25 2.17 26.32 0.21
CA LEU A 25 0.78 26.20 0.69
C LEU A 25 0.72 25.54 2.08
N ARG A 26 1.53 24.50 2.32
CA ARG A 26 1.67 23.86 3.63
C ARG A 26 2.15 24.84 4.69
N MET A 27 3.15 25.65 4.37
CA MET A 27 3.63 26.69 5.28
C MET A 27 2.52 27.71 5.58
N ALA A 28 1.77 28.17 4.57
CA ALA A 28 0.65 29.09 4.77
C ALA A 28 -0.47 28.50 5.65
N ALA A 29 -0.74 27.20 5.53
CA ALA A 29 -1.73 26.51 6.35
C ALA A 29 -1.41 26.59 7.85
N THR A 30 -0.12 26.48 8.22
CA THR A 30 0.31 26.48 9.64
C THR A 30 -0.02 27.78 10.38
N TYR A 31 -0.03 28.92 9.68
CA TYR A 31 -0.38 30.23 10.26
C TYR A 31 -1.88 30.53 10.23
N SER A 32 -2.70 29.70 9.58
CA SER A 32 -4.12 30.00 9.43
C SER A 32 -4.92 29.97 10.75
N PRO A 33 -4.68 29.05 11.71
CA PRO A 33 -5.39 29.05 12.99
C PRO A 33 -5.09 30.26 13.88
N THR A 34 -4.02 31.02 13.61
CA THR A 34 -3.70 32.23 14.37
C THR A 34 -4.23 33.47 13.65
N ILE A 35 -3.96 33.61 12.35
CA ILE A 35 -4.34 34.80 11.58
C ILE A 35 -5.86 34.87 11.40
N PHE A 36 -6.53 33.74 11.13
CA PHE A 36 -7.97 33.75 10.83
C PHE A 36 -8.81 34.21 12.03
N PRO A 37 -8.67 33.65 13.25
CA PRO A 37 -9.48 34.10 14.39
C PRO A 37 -9.23 35.56 14.78
N ILE A 38 -7.99 36.05 14.65
CA ILE A 38 -7.64 37.45 14.95
C ILE A 38 -8.34 38.38 13.95
N ALA A 39 -8.19 38.13 12.66
CA ALA A 39 -8.85 38.92 11.62
C ALA A 39 -10.39 38.84 11.73
N PHE A 40 -10.94 37.65 11.98
CA PHE A 40 -12.37 37.45 12.17
C PHE A 40 -12.89 38.24 13.36
N ALA A 41 -12.21 38.17 14.50
CA ALA A 41 -12.63 38.88 15.71
C ALA A 41 -12.64 40.40 15.50
N ALA A 42 -11.62 40.95 14.84
CA ALA A 42 -11.56 42.37 14.52
C ALA A 42 -12.75 42.81 13.63
N VAL A 43 -13.04 42.06 12.57
CA VAL A 43 -14.14 42.37 11.64
C VAL A 43 -15.51 42.18 12.30
N ALA A 44 -15.72 41.07 13.00
CA ALA A 44 -17.00 40.75 13.64
C ALA A 44 -17.31 41.73 14.79
N ALA A 45 -16.31 42.11 15.61
CA ALA A 45 -16.51 43.10 16.67
C ALA A 45 -16.89 44.48 16.09
N ASN A 46 -16.24 44.89 15.00
CA ASN A 46 -16.57 46.14 14.30
C ASN A 46 -17.98 46.09 13.68
N LEU A 47 -18.37 44.97 13.08
CA LEU A 47 -19.73 44.76 12.60
C LEU A 47 -20.76 44.91 13.72
N LEU A 48 -20.53 44.25 14.87
CA LEU A 48 -21.46 44.30 16.00
C LEU A 48 -21.56 45.71 16.61
N LYS A 49 -20.43 46.44 16.68
CA LYS A 49 -20.42 47.85 17.11
C LYS A 49 -21.19 48.74 16.14
N ALA A 50 -20.95 48.61 14.84
CA ALA A 50 -21.65 49.39 13.82
C ALA A 50 -23.15 49.08 13.77
N ALA A 51 -23.52 47.80 13.84
CA ALA A 51 -24.90 47.35 13.89
C ALA A 51 -25.62 47.82 15.17
N ALA A 52 -24.94 47.83 16.32
CA ALA A 52 -25.48 48.38 17.57
C ALA A 52 -25.77 49.87 17.44
N GLY A 53 -24.82 50.66 16.92
CA GLY A 53 -25.00 52.09 16.69
C GLY A 53 -26.15 52.39 15.72
N TRP A 54 -26.18 51.69 14.58
CA TRP A 54 -27.24 51.88 13.57
C TRP A 54 -28.63 51.50 14.09
N LYS A 55 -28.77 50.39 14.84
CA LYS A 55 -30.06 50.02 15.45
C LYS A 55 -30.50 51.00 16.53
N MET A 56 -29.54 51.58 17.24
CA MET A 56 -29.80 52.50 18.34
C MET A 56 -30.36 53.83 17.85
N GLU A 57 -29.92 54.34 16.70
CA GLU A 57 -30.52 55.53 16.08
C GLU A 57 -32.01 55.37 15.77
N ARG A 58 -32.47 54.14 15.52
CA ARG A 58 -33.86 53.83 15.14
C ARG A 58 -34.74 53.35 16.31
N GLY A 59 -34.18 53.29 17.52
CA GLY A 59 -34.84 52.74 18.70
C GLY A 59 -34.67 51.22 18.81
N VAL A 60 -33.94 50.79 19.84
CA VAL A 60 -33.62 49.37 20.10
C VAL A 60 -34.00 48.99 21.53
N THR A 61 -34.35 47.72 21.77
CA THR A 61 -34.54 47.25 23.15
C THR A 61 -33.19 47.15 23.86
N VAL A 62 -33.16 47.54 25.14
CA VAL A 62 -31.94 47.46 25.98
C VAL A 62 -31.34 46.05 25.94
N LEU A 63 -32.18 45.01 25.97
CA LEU A 63 -31.71 43.62 25.89
C LEU A 63 -30.96 43.32 24.58
N SER A 64 -31.48 43.77 23.44
CA SER A 64 -30.84 43.51 22.14
C SER A 64 -29.57 44.33 21.96
N LEU A 65 -29.55 45.56 22.46
CA LEU A 65 -28.38 46.41 22.47
C LEU A 65 -27.26 45.81 23.31
N GLU A 66 -27.59 45.32 24.51
CA GLU A 66 -26.63 44.65 25.39
C GLU A 66 -26.03 43.40 24.75
N TYR A 67 -26.84 42.56 24.09
CA TYR A 67 -26.33 41.40 23.35
C TYR A 67 -25.36 41.77 22.23
N LEU A 68 -25.62 42.87 21.49
CA LEU A 68 -24.71 43.32 20.42
C LEU A 68 -23.40 43.91 20.96
N LEU A 69 -23.45 44.61 22.10
CA LEU A 69 -22.27 45.24 22.71
C LEU A 69 -21.44 44.24 23.53
N SER A 70 -22.07 43.28 24.20
CA SER A 70 -21.40 42.33 25.09
C SER A 70 -20.90 41.08 24.36
N CYS A 71 -21.53 40.63 23.27
CA CYS A 71 -21.09 39.47 22.49
C CYS A 71 -20.00 39.80 21.44
N ARG A 72 -19.00 40.62 21.77
CA ARG A 72 -17.90 41.01 20.87
C ARG A 72 -16.69 40.06 20.87
N THR A 73 -16.76 38.95 21.59
CA THR A 73 -15.73 37.90 21.59
C THR A 73 -16.38 36.53 21.55
N VAL A 74 -15.64 35.49 21.15
CA VAL A 74 -16.13 34.09 21.17
C VAL A 74 -16.62 33.71 22.57
N PHE A 75 -15.80 34.01 23.59
CA PHE A 75 -16.13 33.67 24.98
C PHE A 75 -17.38 34.40 25.45
N SER A 76 -17.47 35.71 25.21
CA SER A 76 -18.63 36.49 25.65
C SER A 76 -19.90 36.14 24.86
N ALA A 77 -19.80 35.77 23.58
CA ALA A 77 -20.95 35.31 22.81
C ALA A 77 -21.57 34.03 23.37
N VAL A 78 -20.76 33.14 23.95
CA VAL A 78 -21.22 31.91 24.60
C VAL A 78 -21.69 32.17 26.03
N THR A 79 -20.99 32.98 26.83
CA THR A 79 -21.32 33.16 28.26
C THR A 79 -22.46 34.15 28.51
N THR A 80 -22.61 35.20 27.69
CA THR A 80 -23.62 36.27 27.88
C THR A 80 -25.08 35.75 27.91
N PRO A 81 -25.48 34.77 27.08
CA PRO A 81 -26.81 34.16 27.19
C PRO A 81 -27.05 33.49 28.56
N PHE A 82 -26.05 32.83 29.13
CA PHE A 82 -26.16 32.16 30.43
C PHE A 82 -26.18 33.16 31.59
N THR A 83 -25.44 34.26 31.51
CA THR A 83 -25.44 35.30 32.55
C THR A 83 -26.75 36.10 32.56
N LEU A 84 -27.28 36.43 31.38
CA LEU A 84 -28.54 37.15 31.22
C LEU A 84 -29.78 36.27 31.45
N ARG A 85 -29.66 34.93 31.34
CA ARG A 85 -30.73 33.93 31.55
C ARG A 85 -32.04 34.25 30.80
N ARG A 86 -31.96 34.80 29.59
CA ARG A 86 -33.12 35.14 28.76
C ARG A 86 -32.87 34.87 27.29
N ALA A 87 -33.82 34.19 26.66
CA ALA A 87 -33.80 33.93 25.23
C ALA A 87 -34.02 35.23 24.43
N ASN A 88 -33.13 35.49 23.47
CA ASN A 88 -33.30 36.51 22.44
C ASN A 88 -33.01 35.85 21.09
N ILE A 89 -33.77 36.21 20.05
CA ILE A 89 -33.63 35.67 18.69
C ILE A 89 -32.21 35.93 18.13
N LEU A 90 -31.53 36.98 18.59
CA LEU A 90 -30.15 37.31 18.18
C LEU A 90 -29.10 36.33 18.70
N VAL A 91 -29.36 35.61 19.80
CA VAL A 91 -28.39 34.71 20.44
C VAL A 91 -27.90 33.59 19.50
N PRO A 92 -28.77 32.77 18.87
CA PRO A 92 -28.30 31.72 17.96
C PRO A 92 -27.49 32.27 16.79
N PHE A 93 -27.84 33.44 16.25
CA PHE A 93 -27.07 34.08 15.17
C PHE A 93 -25.70 34.56 15.64
N LEU A 94 -25.59 35.10 16.86
CA LEU A 94 -24.32 35.52 17.44
C LEU A 94 -23.42 34.31 17.72
N VAL A 95 -23.96 33.23 18.28
CA VAL A 95 -23.21 31.99 18.50
C VAL A 95 -22.75 31.39 17.18
N ALA A 96 -23.61 31.33 16.17
CA ALA A 96 -23.25 30.85 14.84
C ALA A 96 -22.16 31.72 14.19
N LEU A 97 -22.28 33.06 14.28
CA LEU A 97 -21.26 33.99 13.79
C LEU A 97 -19.91 33.72 14.46
N TRP A 98 -19.88 33.60 15.79
CA TRP A 98 -18.64 33.39 16.53
C TRP A 98 -18.07 31.98 16.41
N ALA A 99 -18.90 30.96 16.11
CA ALA A 99 -18.43 29.62 15.79
C ALA A 99 -17.61 29.57 14.49
N MET A 100 -17.82 30.52 13.57
CA MET A 100 -17.03 30.62 12.33
C MET A 100 -15.57 30.97 12.58
N SER A 101 -15.23 31.59 13.72
CA SER A 101 -13.86 31.92 14.10
C SER A 101 -12.98 30.67 14.30
N PRO A 102 -13.31 29.73 15.23
CA PRO A 102 -12.54 28.50 15.39
C PRO A 102 -12.66 27.56 14.18
N LEU A 103 -13.84 27.49 13.54
CA LEU A 103 -14.05 26.63 12.38
C LEU A 103 -13.22 27.05 11.17
N GLY A 104 -13.22 28.34 10.82
CA GLY A 104 -12.45 28.86 9.68
C GLY A 104 -10.93 28.75 9.89
N GLY A 105 -10.45 28.99 11.11
CA GLY A 105 -9.03 28.84 11.45
C GLY A 105 -8.54 27.40 11.37
N GLN A 106 -9.33 26.44 11.85
CA GLN A 106 -9.00 25.01 11.78
C GLN A 106 -9.20 24.41 10.39
N ALA A 107 -10.17 24.92 9.62
CA ALA A 107 -10.45 24.42 8.27
C ALA A 107 -9.22 24.52 7.37
N ALA A 108 -8.50 25.65 7.38
CA ALA A 108 -7.34 25.85 6.52
C ALA A 108 -6.21 24.82 6.72
N LEU A 109 -6.02 24.31 7.94
CA LEU A 109 -5.08 23.21 8.23
C LEU A 109 -5.57 21.87 7.68
N ARG A 110 -6.87 21.62 7.76
CA ARG A 110 -7.48 20.31 7.48
C ARG A 110 -7.91 20.13 6.02
N ILE A 111 -7.74 21.17 5.19
CA ILE A 111 -7.98 21.12 3.76
C ILE A 111 -6.99 20.17 3.07
N MET A 112 -5.73 20.13 3.52
CA MET A 112 -4.68 19.37 2.85
C MET A 112 -4.40 18.06 3.59
N GLU A 113 -4.69 16.96 2.92
CA GLU A 113 -4.38 15.61 3.36
C GLU A 113 -3.27 15.03 2.48
N MET A 114 -2.34 14.29 3.09
CA MET A 114 -1.22 13.67 2.39
C MET A 114 -1.54 12.19 2.22
N ILE A 115 -1.69 11.76 0.97
CA ILE A 115 -2.01 10.36 0.67
C ILE A 115 -1.01 9.78 -0.33
N PRO A 116 -0.79 8.45 -0.34
CA PRO A 116 -0.03 7.82 -1.40
C PRO A 116 -0.66 8.10 -2.76
N SER A 117 0.16 8.31 -3.79
CA SER A 117 -0.33 8.42 -5.16
C SER A 117 -1.13 7.17 -5.53
N GLN A 118 -2.34 7.39 -6.04
CA GLN A 118 -3.21 6.33 -6.57
C GLN A 118 -3.27 6.32 -8.09
N VAL A 119 -2.53 7.23 -8.75
CA VAL A 119 -2.47 7.25 -10.20
C VAL A 119 -1.59 6.11 -10.66
N SER A 120 -2.22 5.07 -11.18
CA SER A 120 -1.57 3.95 -11.84
C SER A 120 -1.51 4.18 -13.34
N GLU A 121 -0.33 3.98 -13.92
CA GLU A 121 -0.12 3.99 -15.36
C GLU A 121 0.05 2.55 -15.86
N PRO A 122 -0.53 2.17 -17.01
CA PRO A 122 -0.28 0.87 -17.59
C PRO A 122 1.20 0.75 -17.98
N TYR A 123 1.84 -0.35 -17.59
CA TYR A 123 3.27 -0.56 -17.84
C TYR A 123 3.52 -2.00 -18.33
N PRO A 124 4.33 -2.20 -19.38
CA PRO A 124 4.59 -3.54 -19.93
C PRO A 124 5.67 -4.28 -19.12
N PHE A 125 5.41 -5.56 -18.88
CA PHE A 125 6.29 -6.52 -18.21
C PHE A 125 6.49 -7.74 -19.11
N GLU A 126 7.65 -8.37 -18.97
CA GLU A 126 7.99 -9.66 -19.56
C GLU A 126 8.39 -10.61 -18.41
N TYR A 127 8.03 -11.88 -18.51
CA TYR A 127 8.46 -12.90 -17.55
C TYR A 127 8.74 -14.23 -18.24
N LEU A 128 9.62 -15.03 -17.64
CA LEU A 128 9.96 -16.36 -18.18
C LEU A 128 8.77 -17.32 -18.01
N GLU A 129 8.40 -17.99 -19.09
CA GLU A 129 7.39 -19.06 -19.04
C GLU A 129 8.01 -20.34 -18.45
N PHE A 130 7.36 -20.92 -17.45
CA PHE A 130 7.84 -22.17 -16.84
C PHE A 130 7.81 -23.32 -17.85
N MET A 131 6.75 -23.43 -18.66
CA MET A 131 6.63 -24.44 -19.72
C MET A 131 7.42 -24.07 -20.99
N SER A 132 8.65 -23.60 -20.81
CA SER A 132 9.57 -23.24 -21.89
C SER A 132 10.32 -24.47 -22.43
N VAL A 133 11.07 -24.31 -23.51
CA VAL A 133 11.71 -25.43 -24.23
C VAL A 133 13.03 -25.83 -23.57
N PHE A 134 13.22 -27.13 -23.37
CA PHE A 134 14.49 -27.67 -22.86
C PHE A 134 15.62 -27.49 -23.90
N PRO A 135 16.82 -27.01 -23.51
CA PRO A 135 17.74 -26.40 -24.48
C PRO A 135 18.69 -27.38 -25.17
N HIS A 136 18.77 -28.64 -24.76
CA HIS A 136 19.62 -29.65 -25.38
C HIS A 136 19.00 -31.06 -25.31
N SER A 137 19.41 -31.96 -26.21
CA SER A 137 18.94 -33.35 -26.21
C SER A 137 19.85 -34.32 -25.44
N SER A 138 21.08 -33.92 -25.12
CA SER A 138 22.02 -34.71 -24.31
C SER A 138 23.11 -33.82 -23.71
N PRO A 139 23.53 -34.03 -22.45
CA PRO A 139 24.54 -33.21 -21.78
C PRO A 139 25.95 -33.39 -22.39
N VAL A 140 26.21 -34.48 -23.13
CA VAL A 140 27.50 -34.74 -23.80
C VAL A 140 27.57 -34.21 -25.24
N GLY A 141 26.44 -33.78 -25.80
CA GLY A 141 26.41 -33.14 -27.12
C GLY A 141 27.05 -31.74 -27.11
N SER A 142 27.30 -31.16 -28.29
CA SER A 142 27.86 -29.81 -28.42
C SER A 142 27.02 -28.73 -27.73
N ALA A 143 25.69 -28.79 -27.86
CA ALA A 143 24.77 -27.88 -27.19
C ALA A 143 24.66 -28.12 -25.67
N GLY A 144 24.70 -29.39 -25.23
CA GLY A 144 24.69 -29.72 -23.81
C GLY A 144 25.97 -29.27 -23.11
N SER A 145 27.12 -29.64 -23.65
CA SER A 145 28.44 -29.35 -23.08
C SER A 145 28.73 -27.86 -22.90
N SER A 146 28.20 -26.99 -23.78
CA SER A 146 28.34 -25.53 -23.65
C SER A 146 27.44 -24.94 -22.55
N LEU A 147 26.28 -25.54 -22.26
CA LEU A 147 25.32 -25.08 -21.25
C LEU A 147 25.54 -25.69 -19.87
N MET A 148 26.13 -26.89 -19.79
CA MET A 148 26.36 -27.62 -18.54
C MET A 148 26.98 -26.78 -17.42
N PRO A 149 28.07 -26.01 -17.64
CA PRO A 149 28.66 -25.21 -16.56
C PRO A 149 27.70 -24.15 -16.00
N SER A 150 26.92 -23.51 -16.88
CA SER A 150 25.92 -22.51 -16.48
C SER A 150 24.77 -23.13 -15.69
N ILE A 151 24.27 -24.29 -16.14
CA ILE A 151 23.20 -25.05 -15.46
C ILE A 151 23.68 -25.54 -14.09
N GLN A 152 24.89 -26.08 -14.02
CA GLN A 152 25.49 -26.52 -12.75
C GLN A 152 25.69 -25.34 -11.80
N GLY A 153 26.21 -24.20 -12.30
CA GLY A 153 26.45 -23.01 -11.50
C GLY A 153 25.17 -22.44 -10.89
N THR A 154 24.11 -22.30 -11.67
CA THR A 154 22.82 -21.78 -11.17
C THR A 154 22.16 -22.75 -10.20
N PHE A 155 22.10 -24.03 -10.51
CA PHE A 155 21.51 -25.04 -9.62
C PHE A 155 22.27 -25.15 -8.29
N THR A 156 23.60 -25.23 -8.35
CA THR A 156 24.49 -25.27 -7.17
C THR A 156 24.32 -24.02 -6.31
N SER A 157 24.24 -22.83 -6.92
CA SER A 157 24.03 -21.56 -6.21
C SER A 157 22.69 -21.50 -5.48
N ALA A 158 21.62 -22.07 -6.06
CA ALA A 158 20.33 -22.18 -5.40
C ALA A 158 20.42 -23.08 -4.17
N LEU A 159 21.06 -24.25 -4.29
CA LEU A 159 21.26 -25.16 -3.17
C LEU A 159 22.16 -24.56 -2.07
N SER A 160 23.15 -23.74 -2.43
CA SER A 160 24.07 -23.11 -1.48
C SER A 160 23.50 -21.84 -0.82
N SER A 161 22.33 -21.37 -1.25
CA SER A 161 21.71 -20.17 -0.68
C SER A 161 21.36 -20.34 0.81
N SER A 162 21.36 -19.23 1.56
CA SER A 162 21.04 -19.23 2.99
C SER A 162 19.58 -19.62 3.24
N GLU A 163 19.28 -20.03 4.47
CA GLU A 163 17.92 -20.31 4.91
C GLU A 163 16.97 -19.13 4.68
N GLU A 164 17.41 -17.91 5.00
CA GLU A 164 16.64 -16.68 4.75
C GLU A 164 16.27 -16.50 3.28
N VAL A 165 17.19 -16.80 2.36
CA VAL A 165 16.91 -16.74 0.92
C VAL A 165 15.95 -17.86 0.52
N LYS A 166 16.14 -19.09 1.01
CA LYS A 166 15.26 -20.24 0.69
C LYS A 166 13.82 -20.02 1.14
N LEU A 167 13.62 -19.47 2.33
CA LEU A 167 12.31 -19.16 2.91
C LEU A 167 11.72 -17.83 2.42
N GLY A 168 12.56 -16.92 1.92
CA GLY A 168 12.13 -15.62 1.41
C GLY A 168 11.33 -15.71 0.10
N PRO A 169 10.58 -14.66 -0.26
CA PRO A 169 9.76 -14.58 -1.48
C PRO A 169 10.57 -14.43 -2.78
N ARG A 170 11.90 -14.47 -2.69
CA ARG A 170 12.83 -14.36 -3.80
C ARG A 170 13.97 -15.32 -3.67
N ASP A 171 14.61 -15.59 -4.79
CA ASP A 171 15.89 -16.29 -4.81
C ASP A 171 17.07 -15.34 -4.62
N ALA A 172 18.28 -15.90 -4.65
CA ALA A 172 19.54 -15.17 -4.50
C ALA A 172 19.81 -14.17 -5.64
N PHE A 173 19.13 -14.30 -6.78
CA PHE A 173 19.28 -13.44 -7.95
C PHE A 173 18.17 -12.38 -8.05
N GLY A 174 17.22 -12.37 -7.11
CA GLY A 174 16.13 -11.39 -7.05
C GLY A 174 14.90 -11.78 -7.87
N ASN A 175 14.82 -13.02 -8.38
CA ASN A 175 13.66 -13.50 -9.13
C ASN A 175 12.49 -13.84 -8.19
N VAL A 176 11.28 -13.79 -8.73
CA VAL A 176 10.04 -13.97 -7.96
C VAL A 176 9.78 -15.45 -7.73
N LYS A 177 9.70 -15.90 -6.47
CA LYS A 177 9.31 -17.27 -6.16
C LYS A 177 7.81 -17.46 -6.17
N ILE A 178 7.39 -18.67 -6.50
CA ILE A 178 5.98 -19.04 -6.59
C ILE A 178 5.62 -19.92 -5.39
N PRO A 179 4.58 -19.57 -4.62
CA PRO A 179 4.09 -20.43 -3.54
C PRO A 179 3.57 -21.78 -4.05
N MET A 180 3.78 -22.84 -3.27
CA MET A 180 3.23 -24.16 -3.57
C MET A 180 1.80 -24.28 -3.01
N LEU A 181 0.82 -24.38 -3.91
CA LEU A 181 -0.60 -24.34 -3.57
C LEU A 181 -1.10 -25.58 -2.82
N GLU A 182 -0.50 -26.74 -3.08
CA GLU A 182 -0.92 -28.05 -2.58
C GLU A 182 -0.77 -28.18 -1.07
N HIS A 183 0.14 -27.39 -0.50
CA HIS A 183 0.50 -27.41 0.91
C HIS A 183 -0.07 -26.21 1.67
N TYR A 184 -0.97 -25.45 1.03
CA TYR A 184 -1.67 -24.35 1.67
C TYR A 184 -2.80 -24.89 2.56
N PRO A 185 -2.97 -24.40 3.81
CA PRO A 185 -4.08 -24.82 4.65
C PRO A 185 -5.39 -24.49 3.94
N GLN A 186 -6.25 -25.49 3.73
CA GLN A 186 -7.58 -25.29 3.13
C GLN A 186 -8.42 -24.24 3.89
N THR A 187 -8.08 -23.96 5.15
CA THR A 187 -8.71 -22.96 6.04
C THR A 187 -8.30 -21.51 5.79
N MET A 188 -7.27 -21.23 4.98
CA MET A 188 -6.87 -19.87 4.59
C MET A 188 -7.43 -19.41 3.22
N THR A 189 -8.42 -20.13 2.70
CA THR A 189 -9.18 -19.76 1.49
C THR A 189 -10.24 -18.70 1.80
N THR A 190 -9.83 -17.48 2.15
CA THR A 190 -10.78 -16.39 2.47
C THR A 190 -10.41 -15.05 1.83
N GLY A 191 -10.09 -15.07 0.55
CA GLY A 191 -10.17 -13.90 -0.33
C GLY A 191 -11.40 -14.00 -1.27
N PRO A 192 -12.05 -12.88 -1.64
CA PRO A 192 -13.01 -12.90 -2.74
C PRO A 192 -12.34 -13.46 -4.01
N GLU A 193 -13.07 -14.28 -4.78
CA GLU A 193 -12.62 -14.95 -6.02
C GLU A 193 -11.52 -16.03 -5.88
N GLY A 194 -11.31 -16.61 -4.69
CA GLY A 194 -10.41 -17.77 -4.53
C GLY A 194 -8.92 -17.44 -4.45
N TRP A 195 -8.57 -16.16 -4.26
CA TRP A 195 -7.19 -15.72 -4.02
C TRP A 195 -6.70 -16.07 -2.62
N CYS A 196 -5.52 -16.67 -2.55
CA CYS A 196 -4.78 -16.92 -1.31
C CYS A 196 -3.74 -15.81 -1.10
N ASN A 197 -3.80 -15.13 0.05
CA ASN A 197 -2.85 -14.07 0.39
C ASN A 197 -1.52 -14.68 0.84
N VAL A 198 -0.42 -14.21 0.26
CA VAL A 198 0.94 -14.65 0.63
C VAL A 198 1.46 -13.74 1.74
N SER A 199 1.81 -14.30 2.90
CA SER A 199 2.48 -13.53 3.94
C SER A 199 3.91 -13.21 3.49
N LEU A 200 4.27 -11.93 3.48
CA LEU A 200 5.60 -11.47 3.04
C LEU A 200 6.69 -11.72 4.08
N ASN A 201 6.32 -12.17 5.29
CA ASN A 201 7.24 -12.40 6.41
C ASN A 201 7.87 -13.81 6.40
N GLY A 202 7.57 -14.66 5.41
CA GLY A 202 8.34 -15.87 5.08
C GLY A 202 8.28 -17.05 6.06
N SER A 203 7.61 -16.95 7.22
CA SER A 203 7.61 -18.02 8.23
C SER A 203 6.70 -19.21 7.91
N ASP A 204 5.65 -18.99 7.13
CA ASP A 204 4.56 -19.97 6.96
C ASP A 204 4.39 -20.40 5.49
N MET A 205 5.29 -19.99 4.60
CA MET A 205 5.16 -20.20 3.16
C MET A 205 6.17 -21.20 2.62
N ILE A 206 5.68 -22.22 1.90
CA ILE A 206 6.51 -23.18 1.19
C ILE A 206 6.50 -22.82 -0.30
N TRP A 207 7.69 -22.59 -0.86
CA TRP A 207 7.86 -22.24 -2.27
C TRP A 207 7.95 -23.49 -3.14
N SER A 208 7.43 -23.41 -4.36
CA SER A 208 7.47 -24.51 -5.33
C SER A 208 8.87 -24.76 -5.90
N ALA A 209 9.77 -23.78 -5.79
CA ALA A 209 11.16 -23.84 -6.23
C ALA A 209 12.06 -22.94 -5.37
N ILE A 210 13.35 -23.26 -5.32
CA ILE A 210 14.40 -22.43 -4.70
C ILE A 210 14.79 -21.29 -5.65
N MET A 211 14.75 -21.54 -6.96
CA MET A 211 14.94 -20.52 -8.00
C MET A 211 13.60 -19.90 -8.37
N GLY A 212 13.55 -18.58 -8.48
CA GLY A 212 12.35 -17.85 -8.90
C GLY A 212 12.24 -17.70 -10.41
N ILE A 213 11.12 -17.15 -10.84
CA ILE A 213 10.85 -16.76 -12.22
C ILE A 213 11.34 -15.32 -12.42
N PRO A 214 12.27 -15.07 -13.37
CA PRO A 214 12.76 -13.73 -13.65
C PRO A 214 11.68 -12.90 -14.34
N VAL A 215 11.65 -11.61 -13.99
CA VAL A 215 10.69 -10.62 -14.50
C VAL A 215 11.48 -9.38 -14.95
N ALA A 216 11.15 -8.85 -16.12
CA ALA A 216 11.76 -7.67 -16.70
C ALA A 216 10.70 -6.65 -17.14
N THR A 217 11.10 -5.39 -17.26
CA THR A 217 10.22 -4.28 -17.66
C THR A 217 10.95 -3.35 -18.61
N GLN A 218 10.22 -2.59 -19.44
CA GLN A 218 10.80 -1.80 -20.54
C GLN A 218 11.89 -0.80 -20.13
N GLY A 219 11.82 -0.24 -18.92
CA GLY A 219 12.80 0.70 -18.38
C GLY A 219 13.56 0.17 -17.16
N GLY A 220 13.43 -1.13 -16.85
CA GLY A 220 13.88 -1.71 -15.60
C GLY A 220 13.08 -1.22 -14.39
N PHE A 221 13.37 -1.81 -13.23
CA PHE A 221 12.75 -1.39 -11.98
C PHE A 221 13.45 -0.16 -11.40
N VAL A 222 12.70 0.93 -11.24
CA VAL A 222 13.21 2.20 -10.73
C VAL A 222 12.84 2.36 -9.26
N ARG A 223 13.76 2.86 -8.43
CA ARG A 223 13.47 3.18 -7.01
C ARG A 223 12.44 4.31 -6.92
N GLY A 224 11.54 4.25 -5.94
CA GLY A 224 10.47 5.23 -5.78
C GLY A 224 9.28 5.01 -6.74
N GLN A 225 9.16 3.82 -7.31
CA GLN A 225 8.03 3.37 -8.12
C GLN A 225 7.58 2.01 -7.61
N ASN A 226 6.28 1.85 -7.42
CA ASN A 226 5.65 0.59 -7.06
C ASN A 226 5.02 -0.01 -8.31
N TYR A 227 5.27 -1.29 -8.53
CA TYR A 227 4.79 -2.01 -9.71
C TYR A 227 3.85 -3.13 -9.27
N SER A 228 2.80 -3.40 -10.02
CA SER A 228 1.99 -4.60 -9.79
C SER A 228 1.47 -5.18 -11.10
N PHE A 229 1.48 -6.50 -11.20
CA PHE A 229 1.01 -7.22 -12.38
C PHE A 229 0.58 -8.63 -11.99
N THR A 230 -0.31 -9.23 -12.78
CA THR A 230 -0.67 -10.64 -12.64
C THR A 230 0.05 -11.45 -13.71
N MET A 231 0.55 -12.62 -13.35
CA MET A 231 1.21 -13.53 -14.29
C MET A 231 0.64 -14.93 -14.16
N ASN A 232 0.48 -15.60 -15.30
CA ASN A 232 0.10 -17.00 -15.37
C ASN A 232 1.37 -17.85 -15.44
N THR A 233 1.46 -18.84 -14.57
CA THR A 233 2.60 -19.75 -14.51
C THR A 233 2.16 -21.16 -14.13
N SER A 234 3.09 -22.09 -14.20
CA SER A 234 2.88 -23.46 -13.75
C SER A 234 4.14 -23.98 -13.06
N PHE A 235 4.01 -25.09 -12.36
CA PHE A 235 5.14 -25.79 -11.75
C PHE A 235 4.81 -27.27 -11.60
N MET A 236 5.85 -28.11 -11.49
CA MET A 236 5.69 -29.53 -11.22
C MET A 236 5.41 -29.76 -9.74
N ASN A 237 4.43 -30.60 -9.44
CA ASN A 237 4.13 -31.09 -8.11
C ASN A 237 4.36 -32.60 -8.05
N ALA A 238 5.16 -33.03 -7.09
CA ALA A 238 5.47 -34.43 -6.83
C ALA A 238 4.69 -34.89 -5.59
N ASP A 239 3.86 -35.91 -5.75
CA ASP A 239 3.18 -36.59 -4.63
C ASP A 239 3.84 -37.96 -4.41
N CYS A 240 4.59 -38.10 -3.32
CA CYS A 240 5.49 -39.22 -3.08
C CYS A 240 5.08 -40.07 -1.88
N SER A 241 5.21 -41.38 -2.03
CA SER A 241 5.14 -42.35 -0.94
C SER A 241 6.51 -42.97 -0.68
N VAL A 242 7.06 -42.76 0.51
CA VAL A 242 8.39 -43.21 0.93
C VAL A 242 8.28 -44.50 1.72
N ARG A 243 9.07 -45.51 1.34
CA ARG A 243 9.10 -46.83 1.96
C ARG A 243 10.53 -47.27 2.23
N ARG A 244 10.70 -48.12 3.25
CA ARG A 244 11.96 -48.85 3.43
C ARG A 244 12.12 -49.86 2.30
N GLY A 245 13.28 -49.82 1.65
CA GLY A 245 13.71 -50.84 0.71
C GLY A 245 14.42 -51.99 1.42
N GLN A 246 15.01 -52.88 0.63
CA GLN A 246 15.73 -54.05 1.15
C GLN A 246 17.10 -53.64 1.72
N ALA A 247 17.56 -54.37 2.74
CA ALA A 247 18.94 -54.27 3.20
C ALA A 247 19.89 -54.81 2.12
N MET A 248 20.87 -54.02 1.72
CA MET A 248 21.80 -54.31 0.64
C MET A 248 23.22 -53.90 1.05
N ASN A 249 24.16 -54.84 1.05
CA ASN A 249 25.56 -54.48 1.25
C ASN A 249 26.09 -53.64 0.07
N LEU A 250 27.22 -52.97 0.29
CA LEU A 250 27.81 -52.06 -0.70
C LEU A 250 28.07 -52.73 -2.07
N GLY A 251 28.55 -53.98 -2.06
CA GLY A 251 28.81 -54.74 -3.29
C GLY A 251 27.55 -55.13 -4.06
N ASN A 252 26.43 -55.36 -3.36
CA ASN A 252 25.14 -55.61 -3.99
C ASN A 252 24.52 -54.30 -4.49
N TRP A 253 24.70 -53.19 -3.77
CA TRP A 253 24.26 -51.86 -4.22
C TRP A 253 24.96 -51.46 -5.54
N SER A 254 26.28 -51.63 -5.65
CA SER A 254 26.99 -51.29 -6.89
C SER A 254 26.55 -52.16 -8.08
N LYS A 255 26.34 -53.46 -7.86
CA LYS A 255 25.77 -54.37 -8.87
C LYS A 255 24.34 -54.00 -9.24
N TYR A 256 23.54 -53.60 -8.25
CA TYR A 256 22.17 -53.16 -8.47
C TYR A 256 22.14 -51.89 -9.32
N MET A 257 22.88 -50.86 -8.92
CA MET A 257 23.00 -49.61 -9.65
C MET A 257 23.39 -49.81 -11.12
N ASN A 258 24.38 -50.67 -11.39
CA ASN A 258 24.80 -51.02 -12.76
C ASN A 258 23.74 -51.82 -13.55
N LYS A 259 22.83 -52.52 -12.87
CA LYS A 259 21.81 -53.37 -13.49
C LYS A 259 20.48 -52.66 -13.71
N THR A 260 20.05 -51.84 -12.76
CA THR A 260 18.74 -51.16 -12.78
C THR A 260 18.80 -49.71 -13.23
N GLY A 261 19.95 -49.05 -13.14
CA GLY A 261 20.07 -47.61 -13.36
C GLY A 261 20.34 -47.24 -14.81
N LEU A 262 19.38 -46.59 -15.46
CA LEU A 262 19.64 -45.72 -16.62
C LEU A 262 20.26 -44.39 -16.17
N TYR A 263 19.81 -43.85 -15.02
CA TYR A 263 20.27 -42.58 -14.46
C TYR A 263 20.61 -42.74 -12.96
N ASN A 264 21.90 -42.83 -12.66
CA ASN A 264 22.41 -42.96 -11.29
C ASN A 264 23.52 -41.96 -11.05
N THR A 265 23.62 -41.42 -9.82
CA THR A 265 24.66 -40.43 -9.48
C THR A 265 26.07 -41.02 -9.44
N GLY A 266 26.25 -42.33 -9.64
CA GLY A 266 27.48 -43.07 -9.34
C GLY A 266 27.77 -43.16 -7.84
N ARG A 267 26.80 -42.76 -6.99
CA ARG A 267 26.95 -42.62 -5.55
C ARG A 267 25.87 -43.40 -4.78
N VAL A 268 24.88 -42.70 -4.23
CA VAL A 268 23.87 -43.28 -3.35
C VAL A 268 22.44 -43.09 -3.86
N LEU A 269 22.23 -42.48 -5.04
CA LEU A 269 20.91 -42.21 -5.59
C LEU A 269 20.75 -42.81 -6.99
N ILE A 270 19.61 -43.47 -7.19
CA ILE A 270 19.10 -43.91 -8.50
C ILE A 270 17.78 -43.20 -8.74
N ILE A 271 17.62 -42.66 -9.95
CA ILE A 271 16.39 -42.04 -10.43
C ILE A 271 15.96 -42.82 -11.66
N ARG A 272 14.71 -43.29 -11.69
CA ARG A 272 14.18 -43.98 -12.84
C ARG A 272 12.67 -43.78 -12.99
N PRO A 273 12.17 -43.65 -14.22
CA PRO A 273 10.73 -43.73 -14.45
C PRO A 273 10.23 -45.16 -14.16
N ALA A 274 9.01 -45.30 -13.64
CA ALA A 274 8.41 -46.61 -13.35
C ALA A 274 8.12 -47.44 -14.62
N GLY A 275 8.05 -46.81 -15.79
CA GLY A 275 7.84 -47.45 -17.08
C GLY A 275 8.12 -46.53 -18.27
N VAL A 276 8.05 -47.09 -19.48
CA VAL A 276 8.25 -46.33 -20.72
C VAL A 276 7.00 -45.50 -21.01
N ARG A 277 7.15 -44.17 -21.02
CA ARG A 277 6.05 -43.24 -21.33
C ARG A 277 6.11 -42.83 -22.79
N ASN A 278 4.98 -42.92 -23.48
CA ASN A 278 4.82 -42.45 -24.85
C ASN A 278 4.05 -41.12 -24.88
N ILE A 279 4.15 -40.40 -25.99
CA ILE A 279 3.48 -39.11 -26.23
C ILE A 279 1.94 -39.17 -26.10
N PHE A 280 1.37 -40.38 -26.16
CA PHE A 280 -0.07 -40.65 -26.04
C PHE A 280 -0.52 -41.08 -24.65
N SER A 281 0.40 -41.21 -23.68
CA SER A 281 0.05 -41.59 -22.31
C SER A 281 -0.90 -40.56 -21.68
N LYS A 282 -1.94 -41.06 -21.01
CA LYS A 282 -2.97 -40.25 -20.33
C LYS A 282 -2.87 -40.29 -18.80
N ALA A 283 -2.09 -41.21 -18.24
CA ALA A 283 -1.83 -41.33 -16.81
C ALA A 283 -0.64 -40.45 -16.40
N PRO A 284 -0.57 -39.95 -15.15
CA PRO A 284 0.56 -39.16 -14.67
C PRO A 284 1.88 -39.94 -14.71
N MET A 285 3.00 -39.22 -14.62
CA MET A 285 4.32 -39.84 -14.65
C MET A 285 4.72 -40.31 -13.26
N ASP A 286 5.07 -41.59 -13.14
CA ASP A 286 5.59 -42.17 -11.90
C ASP A 286 7.12 -42.19 -11.95
N LEU A 287 7.74 -41.43 -11.04
CA LEU A 287 9.19 -41.38 -10.84
C LEU A 287 9.54 -42.19 -9.59
N ILE A 288 10.52 -43.07 -9.71
CA ILE A 288 11.01 -43.90 -8.61
C ILE A 288 12.41 -43.41 -8.22
N LEU A 289 12.55 -43.05 -6.95
CA LEU A 289 13.82 -42.64 -6.35
C LEU A 289 14.25 -43.70 -5.35
N GLU A 290 15.44 -44.27 -5.56
CA GLU A 290 16.03 -45.27 -4.67
C GLU A 290 17.34 -44.71 -4.11
N ALA A 291 17.39 -44.56 -2.78
CA ALA A 291 18.53 -44.02 -2.07
C ALA A 291 19.18 -45.06 -1.14
N TYR A 292 20.51 -45.09 -1.09
CA TYR A 292 21.29 -46.00 -0.26
C TYR A 292 21.88 -45.30 0.97
N TYR A 293 21.63 -45.87 2.15
CA TYR A 293 22.20 -45.40 3.40
C TYR A 293 23.28 -46.37 3.89
N LEU A 294 24.53 -45.94 3.76
CA LEU A 294 25.72 -46.77 3.96
C LEU A 294 25.91 -47.29 5.41
N PRO A 295 25.70 -46.50 6.48
CA PRO A 295 25.96 -46.96 7.85
C PRO A 295 25.17 -48.19 8.28
N ASN A 296 23.93 -48.33 7.81
CA ASN A 296 23.05 -49.46 8.15
C ASN A 296 22.83 -50.42 6.97
N GLU A 297 23.47 -50.17 5.82
CA GLU A 297 23.29 -50.93 4.58
C GLU A 297 21.81 -51.09 4.16
N ILE A 298 21.02 -50.04 4.34
CA ILE A 298 19.58 -50.04 4.02
C ILE A 298 19.29 -49.12 2.84
N THR A 299 18.19 -49.41 2.14
CA THR A 299 17.72 -48.59 1.04
C THR A 299 16.39 -47.92 1.38
N THR A 300 16.14 -46.79 0.73
CA THR A 300 14.87 -46.05 0.79
C THR A 300 14.32 -46.00 -0.63
N ASN A 301 13.05 -46.35 -0.80
CA ASN A 301 12.36 -46.30 -2.09
C ASN A 301 11.20 -45.32 -2.00
N ALA A 302 11.21 -44.29 -2.83
CA ALA A 302 10.13 -43.32 -2.95
C ALA A 302 9.50 -43.41 -4.34
N THR A 303 8.19 -43.68 -4.38
CA THR A 303 7.38 -43.66 -5.61
C THR A 303 6.61 -42.35 -5.68
N CYS A 304 6.86 -41.55 -6.71
CA CYS A 304 6.35 -40.18 -6.84
C CYS A 304 5.52 -40.01 -8.10
N VAL A 305 4.29 -39.55 -7.94
CA VAL A 305 3.41 -39.14 -9.03
C VAL A 305 3.67 -37.68 -9.35
N ILE A 306 4.18 -37.39 -10.55
CA ILE A 306 4.50 -36.03 -10.99
C ILE A 306 3.34 -35.48 -11.83
N THR A 307 2.85 -34.31 -11.43
CA THR A 307 1.76 -33.57 -12.06
C THR A 307 2.14 -32.10 -12.24
N THR A 308 1.36 -31.35 -13.03
CA THR A 308 1.55 -29.91 -13.24
C THR A 308 0.43 -29.13 -12.59
N THR A 309 0.81 -28.20 -11.72
CA THR A 309 -0.11 -27.22 -11.15
C THR A 309 -0.03 -25.93 -11.95
N HIS A 310 -1.18 -25.46 -12.41
CA HIS A 310 -1.33 -24.16 -13.08
C HIS A 310 -1.84 -23.13 -12.08
N ALA A 311 -1.19 -21.97 -12.03
CA ALA A 311 -1.49 -20.92 -11.06
C ALA A 311 -1.42 -19.54 -11.69
N GLU A 312 -2.30 -18.65 -11.23
CA GLU A 312 -2.21 -17.22 -11.49
C GLU A 312 -1.67 -16.54 -10.23
N VAL A 313 -0.63 -15.74 -10.43
CA VAL A 313 0.13 -15.11 -9.36
C VAL A 313 0.08 -13.60 -9.53
N ASP A 314 -0.37 -12.92 -8.49
CA ASP A 314 -0.36 -11.47 -8.39
C ASP A 314 0.95 -11.04 -7.74
N VAL A 315 1.77 -10.31 -8.49
CA VAL A 315 3.11 -9.88 -8.10
C VAL A 315 3.09 -8.39 -7.79
N ALA A 316 3.71 -8.02 -6.68
CA ALA A 316 3.90 -6.62 -6.29
C ALA A 316 5.39 -6.33 -6.10
N CYS A 317 5.84 -5.21 -6.62
CA CYS A 317 7.22 -4.74 -6.46
C CYS A 317 7.27 -3.36 -5.82
N GLN A 318 8.19 -3.18 -4.88
CA GLN A 318 8.56 -1.89 -4.32
C GLN A 318 9.94 -1.50 -4.86
N GLY A 319 9.99 -0.66 -5.88
CA GLY A 319 11.21 -0.45 -6.65
C GLY A 319 11.71 -1.77 -7.29
N PRO A 320 12.99 -2.16 -7.11
CA PRO A 320 13.55 -3.40 -7.68
C PRO A 320 13.15 -4.66 -6.91
N VAL A 321 12.37 -4.52 -5.83
CA VAL A 321 12.08 -5.58 -4.87
C VAL A 321 10.70 -6.15 -5.20
N CYS A 322 10.63 -7.22 -6.02
CA CYS A 322 9.39 -7.91 -6.47
C CYS A 322 9.02 -9.22 -5.73
N GLY A 323 7.82 -9.38 -5.20
CA GLY A 323 7.39 -10.65 -4.58
C GLY A 323 5.95 -11.04 -4.93
N SER A 324 5.62 -12.32 -4.78
CA SER A 324 4.23 -12.78 -4.88
C SER A 324 3.40 -12.21 -3.73
N ARG A 325 2.32 -11.49 -4.06
CA ARG A 325 1.37 -10.93 -3.09
C ARG A 325 0.20 -11.88 -2.86
N ARG A 326 -0.32 -12.48 -3.93
CA ARG A 326 -1.43 -13.44 -3.90
C ARG A 326 -1.26 -14.50 -4.97
N ILE A 327 -1.86 -15.65 -4.75
CA ILE A 327 -1.86 -16.76 -5.71
C ILE A 327 -3.24 -17.42 -5.74
N ARG A 328 -3.67 -17.88 -6.92
CA ARG A 328 -4.84 -18.75 -7.06
C ARG A 328 -4.55 -19.89 -8.03
N ARG A 329 -5.23 -21.02 -7.85
CA ARG A 329 -5.17 -22.13 -8.80
C ARG A 329 -5.96 -21.76 -10.06
N THR A 330 -5.39 -22.02 -11.23
CA THR A 330 -6.08 -21.85 -12.51
C THR A 330 -6.64 -23.19 -12.95
N GLU A 331 -7.95 -23.26 -13.15
CA GLU A 331 -8.60 -24.49 -13.64
C GLU A 331 -8.23 -24.73 -15.10
N LYS A 332 -7.50 -25.82 -15.34
CA LYS A 332 -7.18 -26.33 -16.68
C LYS A 332 -7.77 -27.74 -16.83
N PRO A 333 -8.08 -28.18 -18.06
CA PRO A 333 -8.59 -29.53 -18.27
C PRO A 333 -7.60 -30.59 -17.76
N GLU A 334 -8.12 -31.73 -17.31
CA GLU A 334 -7.33 -32.77 -16.62
C GLU A 334 -6.15 -33.29 -17.46
N ASN A 335 -6.26 -33.28 -18.79
CA ASN A 335 -5.15 -33.65 -19.68
C ASN A 335 -3.93 -32.72 -19.57
N MET A 336 -4.12 -31.45 -19.19
CA MET A 336 -3.07 -30.44 -19.05
C MET A 336 -2.47 -30.40 -17.65
N THR A 337 -3.14 -30.98 -16.64
CA THR A 337 -2.63 -31.10 -15.27
C THR A 337 -1.87 -32.41 -15.06
N VAL A 338 -2.25 -33.48 -15.77
CA VAL A 338 -1.59 -34.79 -15.69
C VAL A 338 -0.26 -34.84 -16.44
N ARG A 339 -0.08 -33.97 -17.44
CA ARG A 339 1.17 -33.89 -18.23
C ARG A 339 2.09 -32.82 -17.68
N THR A 340 3.39 -33.07 -17.77
CA THR A 340 4.45 -32.18 -17.28
C THR A 340 5.41 -31.83 -18.40
N VAL A 341 6.22 -30.79 -18.17
CA VAL A 341 7.29 -30.38 -19.10
C VAL A 341 8.25 -31.52 -19.48
N LEU A 342 8.40 -32.54 -18.63
CA LEU A 342 9.21 -33.73 -18.89
C LEU A 342 8.63 -34.61 -20.01
N ASP A 343 7.35 -34.44 -20.34
CA ASP A 343 6.67 -35.14 -21.44
C ASP A 343 6.92 -34.51 -22.81
N GLY A 344 7.76 -33.47 -22.87
CA GLY A 344 8.05 -32.75 -24.10
C GLY A 344 6.92 -31.81 -24.52
N ILE A 345 6.17 -31.27 -23.57
CA ILE A 345 5.15 -30.25 -23.82
C ILE A 345 5.72 -28.85 -23.56
N ALA A 346 5.30 -27.89 -24.38
CA ALA A 346 5.59 -26.47 -24.18
C ALA A 346 4.31 -25.70 -23.85
N ALA A 347 4.46 -24.42 -23.51
CA ALA A 347 3.35 -23.52 -23.24
C ALA A 347 2.34 -23.46 -24.39
N GLU A 348 1.06 -23.30 -24.01
CA GLU A 348 -0.06 -23.22 -24.95
C GLU A 348 0.13 -22.08 -25.96
N GLY A 349 -0.10 -22.37 -27.25
CA GLY A 349 0.09 -21.39 -28.33
C GLY A 349 1.55 -21.20 -28.80
N SER A 350 2.52 -21.86 -28.18
CA SER A 350 3.91 -21.84 -28.65
C SER A 350 4.09 -22.63 -29.95
N GLN A 351 4.80 -22.04 -30.91
CA GLN A 351 5.21 -22.71 -32.16
C GLN A 351 6.61 -23.35 -32.06
N LYS A 352 7.28 -23.26 -30.90
CA LYS A 352 8.64 -23.81 -30.74
C LYS A 352 8.61 -25.34 -30.67
N LEU A 353 9.49 -25.99 -31.43
CA LEU A 353 9.66 -27.44 -31.36
C LEU A 353 10.32 -27.83 -30.04
N VAL A 354 9.70 -28.78 -29.34
CA VAL A 354 10.29 -29.41 -28.16
C VAL A 354 11.14 -30.61 -28.59
N PRO A 355 12.40 -30.74 -28.12
CA PRO A 355 13.22 -31.90 -28.44
C PRO A 355 12.55 -33.21 -28.01
N ALA A 356 12.71 -34.26 -28.81
CA ALA A 356 12.31 -35.60 -28.38
C ALA A 356 13.21 -36.08 -27.23
N GLY A 357 12.63 -36.81 -26.27
CA GLY A 357 13.39 -37.39 -25.16
C GLY A 357 13.78 -36.42 -24.06
N VAL A 358 12.97 -35.37 -23.80
CA VAL A 358 13.23 -34.38 -22.72
C VAL A 358 13.47 -35.04 -21.38
N LEU A 359 12.66 -36.06 -21.00
CA LEU A 359 12.86 -36.80 -19.76
C LEU A 359 14.28 -37.39 -19.66
N ASN A 360 14.75 -38.07 -20.70
CA ASN A 360 16.09 -38.66 -20.72
C ASN A 360 17.17 -37.57 -20.63
N ALA A 361 17.05 -36.50 -21.42
CA ALA A 361 17.99 -35.39 -21.39
C ALA A 361 18.03 -34.71 -20.02
N PHE A 362 16.88 -34.56 -19.37
CA PHE A 362 16.72 -34.01 -18.03
C PHE A 362 17.39 -34.92 -16.99
N GLU A 363 17.07 -36.21 -16.96
CA GLU A 363 17.61 -37.16 -15.99
C GLU A 363 19.12 -37.35 -16.12
N GLU A 364 19.66 -37.46 -17.35
CA GLU A 364 21.11 -37.49 -17.59
C GLU A 364 21.80 -36.22 -17.06
N THR A 365 21.16 -35.07 -17.22
CA THR A 365 21.71 -33.79 -16.78
C THR A 365 21.68 -33.65 -15.27
N VAL A 366 20.57 -33.99 -14.61
CA VAL A 366 20.46 -34.02 -13.14
C VAL A 366 21.59 -34.85 -12.55
N VAL A 367 21.80 -36.04 -13.09
CA VAL A 367 22.86 -36.93 -12.62
C VAL A 367 24.23 -36.28 -12.82
N ARG A 368 24.51 -35.76 -14.01
CA ARG A 368 25.84 -35.25 -14.36
C ARG A 368 26.26 -34.00 -13.61
N ILE A 369 25.34 -33.07 -13.32
CA ILE A 369 25.68 -31.84 -12.58
C ILE A 369 25.99 -32.12 -11.10
N THR A 370 25.50 -33.24 -10.56
CA THR A 370 25.80 -33.64 -9.18
C THR A 370 27.16 -34.33 -9.06
N GLN A 371 27.70 -34.82 -10.18
CA GLN A 371 29.01 -35.44 -10.25
C GLN A 371 30.12 -34.39 -10.25
N THR A 372 31.21 -34.76 -9.61
CA THR A 372 32.48 -34.04 -9.67
C THR A 372 33.17 -34.28 -11.01
N PRO A 373 34.12 -33.41 -11.41
CA PRO A 373 34.87 -33.61 -12.65
C PRO A 373 35.60 -34.96 -12.74
N TRP A 374 36.04 -35.53 -11.60
CA TRP A 374 36.74 -36.82 -11.56
C TRP A 374 35.79 -38.02 -11.67
N GLU A 375 34.60 -37.95 -11.08
CA GLU A 375 33.56 -38.99 -11.24
C GLU A 375 33.00 -39.02 -12.66
N ALA A 376 32.83 -37.84 -13.28
CA ALA A 376 32.39 -37.73 -14.66
C ALA A 376 33.40 -38.34 -15.66
N GLN A 377 34.65 -38.56 -15.25
CA GLN A 377 35.71 -39.23 -16.03
C GLN A 377 35.79 -40.74 -15.77
N GLY A 378 34.90 -41.32 -14.97
CA GLY A 378 34.83 -42.76 -14.74
C GLY A 378 35.92 -43.32 -13.82
N MET A 379 36.61 -42.47 -13.06
CA MET A 379 37.53 -42.94 -12.02
C MET A 379 36.72 -43.39 -10.80
N GLY A 380 36.67 -44.71 -10.58
CA GLY A 380 35.86 -45.33 -9.54
C GLY A 380 36.26 -44.89 -8.13
N MET A 381 35.26 -44.52 -7.33
CA MET A 381 35.46 -44.16 -5.93
C MET A 381 35.34 -45.38 -5.03
N TYR A 382 36.22 -45.45 -4.02
CA TYR A 382 36.29 -46.57 -3.08
C TYR A 382 35.07 -46.62 -2.13
N LYS A 383 34.39 -45.49 -1.93
CA LYS A 383 33.20 -45.34 -1.07
C LYS A 383 32.21 -44.34 -1.68
N PRO A 384 30.92 -44.68 -1.86
CA PRO A 384 29.91 -43.74 -2.30
C PRO A 384 29.56 -42.77 -1.16
N PHE A 385 29.34 -41.50 -1.48
CA PHE A 385 28.90 -40.47 -0.54
C PHE A 385 27.71 -39.70 -1.12
N PRO A 386 26.81 -39.14 -0.31
CA PRO A 386 25.68 -38.37 -0.82
C PRO A 386 26.13 -37.05 -1.44
N SER A 387 25.49 -36.64 -2.55
CA SER A 387 25.68 -35.30 -3.09
C SER A 387 24.80 -34.27 -2.37
N PRO A 388 25.05 -32.96 -2.60
CA PRO A 388 24.18 -31.88 -2.16
C PRO A 388 22.69 -32.08 -2.51
N LEU A 389 22.39 -32.76 -3.63
CA LEU A 389 21.03 -33.12 -4.04
C LEU A 389 20.37 -34.06 -3.03
N GLU A 390 21.04 -35.17 -2.67
CA GLU A 390 20.54 -36.14 -1.70
C GLU A 390 20.44 -35.54 -0.30
N THR A 391 21.43 -34.75 0.12
CA THR A 391 21.43 -34.11 1.44
C THR A 391 20.39 -33.00 1.57
N TYR A 392 19.93 -32.40 0.46
CA TYR A 392 18.85 -31.43 0.51
C TYR A 392 17.55 -32.04 1.06
N PHE A 393 17.33 -33.35 0.83
CA PHE A 393 16.18 -34.05 1.39
C PHE A 393 16.16 -34.11 2.90
N THR A 394 17.29 -34.04 3.60
CA THR A 394 17.35 -34.10 5.07
C THR A 394 17.70 -32.73 5.67
N HIS A 395 18.67 -32.03 5.08
CA HIS A 395 19.23 -30.77 5.56
C HIS A 395 19.15 -29.67 4.48
N PRO A 396 17.94 -29.13 4.18
CA PRO A 396 17.75 -28.16 3.10
C PRO A 396 18.47 -26.83 3.33
N ASN A 397 18.71 -26.44 4.59
CA ASN A 397 19.35 -25.15 4.92
C ASN A 397 20.83 -25.11 4.50
N ALA A 398 21.54 -26.24 4.66
CA ALA A 398 22.97 -26.33 4.40
C ALA A 398 23.36 -27.69 3.78
N PRO A 399 22.93 -27.99 2.55
CA PRO A 399 23.16 -29.29 1.92
C PRO A 399 24.65 -29.59 1.67
N PHE A 400 25.51 -28.58 1.54
CA PHE A 400 26.95 -28.77 1.32
C PHE A 400 27.74 -29.09 2.59
N SER A 401 27.15 -28.86 3.77
CA SER A 401 27.81 -29.05 5.07
C SER A 401 26.96 -29.87 6.04
N ALA A 402 26.02 -30.67 5.51
CA ALA A 402 25.17 -31.53 6.30
C ALA A 402 25.99 -32.54 7.13
N PRO A 403 25.49 -32.94 8.31
CA PRO A 403 26.10 -34.00 9.11
C PRO A 403 26.33 -35.28 8.29
N GLY A 404 27.47 -35.93 8.49
CA GLY A 404 27.80 -37.17 7.80
C GLY A 404 28.44 -37.01 6.42
N ILE A 405 28.48 -35.80 5.83
CA ILE A 405 29.23 -35.56 4.58
C ILE A 405 30.74 -35.75 4.78
N GLY A 406 31.31 -35.17 5.85
CA GLY A 406 32.76 -35.27 6.12
C GLY A 406 33.27 -36.71 6.31
N ASN A 407 32.39 -37.61 6.76
CA ASN A 407 32.69 -39.04 6.94
C ASN A 407 32.10 -39.92 5.84
N TRP A 408 31.52 -39.32 4.79
CA TRP A 408 30.99 -40.01 3.60
C TRP A 408 29.82 -40.96 3.93
N ASN A 409 29.14 -40.74 5.06
CA ASN A 409 28.06 -41.59 5.55
C ASN A 409 26.68 -41.03 5.21
N GLY A 410 26.56 -39.70 5.12
CA GLY A 410 25.29 -39.04 4.90
C GLY A 410 24.28 -39.23 6.03
N THR A 411 23.02 -39.06 5.68
CA THR A 411 21.85 -39.13 6.56
C THR A 411 20.77 -39.97 5.90
N ASP A 412 19.94 -40.60 6.70
CA ASP A 412 18.88 -41.46 6.19
C ASP A 412 17.68 -40.65 5.66
N ILE A 413 17.39 -40.77 4.37
CA ILE A 413 16.32 -40.03 3.70
C ILE A 413 14.93 -40.54 4.12
N TYR A 414 14.80 -41.79 4.57
CA TYR A 414 13.52 -42.36 4.99
C TYR A 414 12.88 -41.59 6.16
N GLU A 415 13.69 -41.04 7.07
CA GLU A 415 13.20 -40.35 8.27
C GLU A 415 12.45 -39.04 7.97
N VAL A 416 12.56 -38.54 6.74
CA VAL A 416 11.93 -37.28 6.29
C VAL A 416 10.41 -37.42 6.17
N GLY A 417 9.91 -38.61 5.83
CA GLY A 417 8.49 -38.87 5.60
C GLY A 417 7.92 -38.33 4.29
N ASP A 418 6.71 -38.78 3.96
CA ASP A 418 6.07 -38.60 2.64
C ASP A 418 5.86 -37.13 2.26
N VAL A 419 5.29 -36.34 3.18
CA VAL A 419 4.92 -34.94 2.92
C VAL A 419 6.16 -34.07 2.66
N VAL A 420 7.14 -34.14 3.56
CA VAL A 420 8.35 -33.31 3.44
C VAL A 420 9.22 -33.76 2.27
N PHE A 421 9.26 -35.06 1.97
CA PHE A 421 9.94 -35.59 0.79
C PHE A 421 9.31 -35.06 -0.51
N SER A 422 7.98 -35.11 -0.61
CA SER A 422 7.18 -34.59 -1.74
C SER A 422 7.46 -33.11 -2.01
N GLN A 423 7.49 -32.29 -0.95
CA GLN A 423 7.80 -30.86 -1.03
C GLN A 423 9.23 -30.62 -1.53
N ARG A 424 10.22 -31.29 -0.93
CA ARG A 424 11.64 -31.10 -1.26
C ARG A 424 11.95 -31.61 -2.66
N LEU A 425 11.34 -32.72 -3.09
CA LEU A 425 11.48 -33.19 -4.47
C LEU A 425 10.87 -32.20 -5.47
N SER A 426 9.68 -31.68 -5.21
CA SER A 426 9.05 -30.67 -6.07
C SER A 426 9.94 -29.42 -6.21
N GLN A 427 10.50 -28.94 -5.10
CA GLN A 427 11.47 -27.84 -5.10
C GLN A 427 12.69 -28.13 -5.96
N LEU A 428 13.29 -29.31 -5.81
CA LEU A 428 14.46 -29.72 -6.59
C LEU A 428 14.16 -29.83 -8.08
N LEU A 429 13.05 -30.48 -8.45
CA LEU A 429 12.62 -30.64 -9.84
C LEU A 429 12.38 -29.29 -10.53
N ASN A 430 11.63 -28.40 -9.88
CA ASN A 430 11.32 -27.07 -10.44
C ASN A 430 12.56 -26.18 -10.51
N THR A 431 13.40 -26.19 -9.48
CA THR A 431 14.66 -25.42 -9.44
C THR A 431 15.60 -25.87 -10.55
N PHE A 432 15.75 -27.17 -10.72
CA PHE A 432 16.61 -27.74 -11.75
C PHE A 432 16.06 -27.51 -13.16
N TRP A 433 14.74 -27.61 -13.34
CA TRP A 433 14.08 -27.27 -14.61
C TRP A 433 14.34 -25.82 -15.02
N LEU A 434 14.08 -24.86 -14.13
CA LEU A 434 14.35 -23.43 -14.38
C LEU A 434 15.83 -23.18 -14.67
N SER A 435 16.72 -23.84 -13.92
CA SER A 435 18.17 -23.78 -14.12
C SER A 435 18.59 -24.30 -15.48
N SER A 436 17.94 -25.35 -15.97
CA SER A 436 18.22 -25.94 -17.27
C SER A 436 17.73 -25.05 -18.40
N VAL A 437 16.47 -24.63 -18.36
CA VAL A 437 15.82 -23.91 -19.46
C VAL A 437 16.39 -22.52 -19.67
N ALA A 438 16.77 -21.81 -18.60
CA ALA A 438 17.13 -20.41 -18.71
C ALA A 438 18.26 -19.98 -17.74
N SER A 439 19.31 -20.80 -17.60
CA SER A 439 20.45 -20.54 -16.69
C SER A 439 21.00 -19.10 -16.73
N LEU A 440 21.16 -18.52 -17.91
CA LEU A 440 21.66 -17.14 -18.05
C LEU A 440 20.61 -16.09 -17.64
N ASN A 441 19.33 -16.33 -17.94
CA ASN A 441 18.26 -15.38 -17.65
C ASN A 441 18.01 -15.29 -16.15
N ILE A 442 17.89 -16.44 -15.48
CA ILE A 442 17.64 -16.51 -14.03
C ILE A 442 18.82 -15.97 -13.19
N SER A 443 20.04 -15.97 -13.74
CA SER A 443 21.22 -15.44 -13.03
C SER A 443 21.45 -13.94 -13.24
N GLY A 444 20.53 -13.25 -13.92
CA GLY A 444 20.53 -11.78 -14.03
C GLY A 444 20.54 -11.22 -15.46
N ASN A 445 20.58 -12.05 -16.51
CA ASN A 445 20.57 -11.59 -17.90
C ASN A 445 19.15 -11.49 -18.51
N PHE A 446 18.10 -11.48 -17.69
CA PHE A 446 16.73 -11.33 -18.16
C PHE A 446 16.39 -9.85 -18.35
N ASN A 447 16.28 -9.41 -19.60
CA ASN A 447 16.02 -8.01 -19.93
C ASN A 447 14.96 -7.88 -21.03
N PHE A 448 14.16 -6.82 -20.90
CA PHE A 448 13.09 -6.49 -21.83
C PHE A 448 13.69 -6.28 -23.24
N GLN A 449 13.15 -6.97 -24.24
CA GLN A 449 13.57 -6.90 -25.66
C GLN A 449 14.97 -7.43 -26.04
N THR A 450 15.82 -7.91 -25.11
CA THR A 450 17.20 -8.34 -25.47
C THR A 450 17.32 -9.82 -25.85
N HIS A 451 16.27 -10.62 -25.64
CA HIS A 451 16.24 -12.05 -25.98
C HIS A 451 16.37 -12.35 -27.49
N ARG A 452 16.40 -11.33 -28.35
CA ARG A 452 16.46 -11.46 -29.82
C ARG A 452 17.87 -11.45 -30.43
N MET A 453 18.95 -11.19 -29.66
CA MET A 453 20.30 -10.98 -30.25
C MET A 453 21.37 -12.01 -29.88
N LEU A 454 21.14 -12.90 -28.90
CA LEU A 454 22.14 -13.88 -28.45
C LEU A 454 21.75 -15.30 -28.89
N LEU A 455 22.57 -15.90 -29.75
CA LEU A 455 22.39 -17.23 -30.39
C LEU A 455 22.17 -18.42 -29.43
N GLY A 456 22.31 -18.25 -28.10
CA GLY A 456 22.01 -19.28 -27.09
C GLY A 456 20.65 -19.14 -26.39
N VAL A 457 19.93 -18.04 -26.64
CA VAL A 457 18.69 -17.64 -25.93
C VAL A 457 17.43 -17.84 -26.80
N GLU A 458 17.59 -18.28 -28.05
CA GLU A 458 16.50 -18.32 -29.04
C GLU A 458 15.35 -19.29 -28.72
N ASN A 459 15.54 -20.27 -27.83
CA ASN A 459 14.51 -21.29 -27.55
C ASN A 459 13.68 -21.05 -26.28
N THR A 460 14.01 -20.07 -25.42
CA THR A 460 13.20 -19.79 -24.22
C THR A 460 11.87 -19.12 -24.55
N ILE A 461 10.78 -19.52 -23.91
CA ILE A 461 9.47 -18.89 -24.07
C ILE A 461 9.32 -17.79 -23.02
N VAL A 462 8.87 -16.61 -23.47
CA VAL A 462 8.64 -15.43 -22.64
C VAL A 462 7.20 -15.00 -22.83
N GLN A 463 6.56 -14.57 -21.74
CA GLN A 463 5.20 -14.04 -21.76
C GLN A 463 5.22 -12.53 -21.53
N ASN A 464 4.34 -11.83 -22.24
CA ASN A 464 4.18 -10.39 -22.14
C ASN A 464 2.89 -10.08 -21.38
N VAL A 465 2.96 -9.18 -20.40
CA VAL A 465 1.79 -8.76 -19.64
C VAL A 465 1.81 -7.25 -19.38
N THR A 466 0.63 -6.64 -19.35
CA THR A 466 0.47 -5.24 -18.99
C THR A 466 0.03 -5.16 -17.54
N GLY A 467 0.92 -4.64 -16.69
CA GLY A 467 0.64 -4.34 -15.30
C GLY A 467 0.45 -2.85 -15.06
N THR A 468 0.64 -2.43 -13.82
CA THR A 468 0.54 -1.05 -13.38
C THR A 468 1.84 -0.58 -12.75
N LYS A 469 2.17 0.68 -13.02
CA LYS A 469 3.24 1.44 -12.38
C LYS A 469 2.60 2.58 -11.60
N THR A 470 2.94 2.69 -10.34
CA THR A 470 2.44 3.72 -9.42
C THR A 470 3.64 4.44 -8.81
N PRO A 471 3.73 5.77 -8.89
CA PRO A 471 4.84 6.48 -8.28
C PRO A 471 4.71 6.41 -6.74
N ASP A 472 5.78 6.03 -6.06
CA ASP A 472 5.86 5.93 -4.59
C ASP A 472 6.09 7.33 -3.99
N GLN A 473 5.16 8.23 -4.28
CA GLN A 473 5.17 9.61 -3.81
C GLN A 473 3.86 9.93 -3.13
N LEU A 474 3.95 10.76 -2.09
CA LEU A 474 2.77 11.32 -1.46
C LEU A 474 2.27 12.49 -2.31
N VAL A 475 0.97 12.49 -2.56
CA VAL A 475 0.26 13.55 -3.30
C VAL A 475 -0.69 14.29 -2.36
N MET A 476 -0.91 15.56 -2.66
CA MET A 476 -1.83 16.41 -1.91
C MET A 476 -3.28 16.08 -2.32
N ARG A 477 -4.10 15.64 -1.36
CA ARG A 477 -5.55 15.51 -1.51
C ARG A 477 -6.23 16.65 -0.77
N VAL A 478 -7.25 17.22 -1.41
CA VAL A 478 -8.08 18.27 -0.81
C VAL A 478 -9.32 17.65 -0.19
N ASN A 479 -9.56 17.91 1.09
CA ASN A 479 -10.78 17.47 1.77
C ASN A 479 -11.94 18.42 1.44
N GLY A 480 -12.94 17.91 0.71
CA GLY A 480 -14.12 18.65 0.26
C GLY A 480 -14.91 19.32 1.38
N LEU A 481 -15.01 18.69 2.56
CA LEU A 481 -15.78 19.23 3.68
C LEU A 481 -15.09 20.45 4.30
N TRP A 482 -13.78 20.35 4.56
CA TRP A 482 -13.02 21.44 5.17
C TRP A 482 -12.87 22.64 4.25
N ILE A 483 -12.73 22.42 2.94
CA ILE A 483 -12.64 23.53 2.01
C ILE A 483 -13.98 24.28 1.88
N SER A 484 -15.11 23.57 1.91
CA SER A 484 -16.43 24.21 1.98
C SER A 484 -16.58 25.06 3.24
N ILE A 485 -16.17 24.55 4.41
CA ILE A 485 -16.19 25.32 5.67
C ILE A 485 -15.34 26.59 5.55
N LEU A 486 -14.14 26.51 4.97
CA LEU A 486 -13.27 27.67 4.79
C LEU A 486 -13.89 28.71 3.87
N PHE A 487 -14.50 28.30 2.75
CA PHE A 487 -15.17 29.23 1.83
C PHE A 487 -16.37 29.91 2.50
N ILE A 488 -17.21 29.17 3.22
CA ILE A 488 -18.36 29.74 3.94
C ILE A 488 -17.87 30.72 5.02
N ALA A 489 -16.89 30.34 5.84
CA ALA A 489 -16.34 31.21 6.90
C ALA A 489 -15.70 32.49 6.34
N SER A 490 -14.98 32.38 5.22
CA SER A 490 -14.38 33.53 4.54
C SER A 490 -15.43 34.44 3.90
N ALA A 491 -16.49 33.89 3.32
CA ALA A 491 -17.59 34.65 2.75
C ALA A 491 -18.36 35.41 3.85
N VAL A 492 -18.63 34.78 5.00
CA VAL A 492 -19.26 35.43 6.15
C VAL A 492 -18.38 36.56 6.69
N MET A 493 -17.06 36.36 6.78
CA MET A 493 -16.13 37.42 7.18
C MET A 493 -16.16 38.60 6.21
N LEU A 494 -16.12 38.33 4.89
CA LEU A 494 -16.18 39.37 3.86
C LEU A 494 -17.51 40.13 3.91
N ALA A 495 -18.63 39.41 4.01
CA ALA A 495 -19.96 40.01 4.14
C ALA A 495 -20.06 40.85 5.43
N SER A 496 -19.46 40.38 6.53
CA SER A 496 -19.41 41.12 7.80
C SER A 496 -18.60 42.41 7.67
N ALA A 497 -17.47 42.39 6.96
CA ALA A 497 -16.67 43.58 6.70
C ALA A 497 -17.44 44.60 5.85
N VAL A 498 -18.09 44.15 4.77
CA VAL A 498 -18.93 45.01 3.91
C VAL A 498 -20.09 45.59 4.72
N ALA A 499 -20.79 44.78 5.50
CA ALA A 499 -21.90 45.24 6.34
C ALA A 499 -21.43 46.23 7.41
N ALA A 500 -20.27 46.02 8.04
CA ALA A 500 -19.70 46.95 9.00
C ALA A 500 -19.42 48.32 8.37
N SER A 501 -18.83 48.32 7.16
CA SER A 501 -18.57 49.55 6.40
C SER A 501 -19.88 50.25 6.00
N VAL A 502 -20.87 49.50 5.51
CA VAL A 502 -22.19 50.04 5.14
C VAL A 502 -22.89 50.64 6.35
N PHE A 503 -22.92 49.94 7.48
CA PHE A 503 -23.50 50.47 8.72
C PHE A 503 -22.72 51.69 9.24
N GLY A 504 -21.40 51.71 9.08
CA GLY A 504 -20.57 52.88 9.36
C GLY A 504 -20.96 54.11 8.52
N CYS A 505 -21.14 53.93 7.20
CA CYS A 505 -21.60 55.01 6.32
C CYS A 505 -23.05 55.44 6.57
N LEU A 506 -23.90 54.53 7.05
CA LEU A 506 -25.30 54.81 7.37
C LEU A 506 -25.50 55.41 8.76
N ARG A 507 -24.51 55.30 9.65
CA ARG A 507 -24.55 55.82 11.02
C ARG A 507 -24.40 57.34 11.00
N ARG A 508 -25.24 58.02 11.77
CA ARG A 508 -25.32 59.49 11.87
C ARG A 508 -24.85 60.02 13.22
N GLY A 509 -24.97 59.22 14.28
CA GLY A 509 -24.61 59.58 15.64
C GLY A 509 -23.16 59.27 16.01
N PRO A 510 -22.62 59.92 17.07
CA PRO A 510 -21.21 59.81 17.46
C PRO A 510 -20.85 58.42 18.01
N ASP A 511 -19.56 58.04 17.90
CA ASP A 511 -19.05 56.72 18.29
C ASP A 511 -18.69 56.63 19.78
N VAL A 512 -19.70 56.63 20.67
CA VAL A 512 -19.46 56.85 22.12
C VAL A 512 -19.80 55.64 23.02
N LEU A 513 -20.25 54.50 22.49
CA LEU A 513 -20.82 53.42 23.33
C LEU A 513 -20.05 52.10 23.31
N ASP A 514 -19.37 51.81 24.43
CA ASP A 514 -18.83 50.48 24.74
C ASP A 514 -19.73 49.63 25.64
N ARG A 515 -20.54 50.25 26.52
CA ARG A 515 -21.50 49.52 27.36
C ARG A 515 -22.75 50.35 27.64
N ALA A 516 -23.92 49.84 27.27
CA ALA A 516 -25.19 50.56 27.36
C ALA A 516 -25.64 50.83 28.81
N THR A 517 -25.22 50.00 29.77
CA THR A 517 -25.61 50.12 31.18
C THR A 517 -25.10 51.40 31.85
N PHE A 518 -23.92 51.91 31.46
CA PHE A 518 -23.40 53.18 31.98
C PHE A 518 -24.28 54.35 31.53
N PHE A 519 -24.64 54.41 30.25
CA PHE A 519 -25.50 55.47 29.72
C PHE A 519 -26.92 55.40 30.26
N LEU A 520 -27.43 54.20 30.55
CA LEU A 520 -28.72 54.03 31.23
C LEU A 520 -28.69 54.51 32.69
N ARG A 521 -27.54 54.43 33.36
CA ARG A 521 -27.39 54.78 34.77
C ARG A 521 -27.28 56.29 34.97
N ASP A 522 -26.55 56.96 34.09
CA ASP A 522 -26.18 58.37 34.27
C ASP A 522 -26.99 59.34 33.38
N SER A 523 -27.88 58.84 32.51
CA SER A 523 -28.71 59.71 31.68
C SER A 523 -29.95 60.21 32.43
N PRO A 524 -30.15 61.54 32.54
CA PRO A 524 -31.36 62.13 33.11
C PRO A 524 -32.61 61.95 32.22
N HIS A 525 -32.43 61.49 30.98
CA HIS A 525 -33.49 61.30 29.97
C HIS A 525 -33.95 59.83 29.86
N VAL A 526 -33.65 59.07 30.91
CA VAL A 526 -34.12 57.70 31.07
C VAL A 526 -34.78 57.62 32.44
N ASN A 527 -36.11 57.73 32.48
CA ASN A 527 -36.90 57.62 33.69
C ASN A 527 -36.84 56.18 34.27
N LEU A 528 -35.78 55.89 35.03
CA LEU A 528 -35.59 54.65 35.76
C LEU A 528 -35.73 54.93 37.26
N ALA A 529 -36.68 54.26 37.92
CA ALA A 529 -36.67 54.19 39.37
C ALA A 529 -35.37 53.51 39.83
N GLN A 530 -34.40 54.29 40.27
CA GLN A 530 -33.08 53.79 40.68
C GLN A 530 -33.21 53.17 42.06
N GLN A 531 -33.08 51.85 42.16
CA GLN A 531 -33.25 51.13 43.43
C GLN A 531 -31.98 51.13 44.28
N ASN A 532 -30.79 51.07 43.68
CA ASN A 532 -29.51 51.01 44.40
C ASN A 532 -28.34 51.48 43.50
N SER A 533 -27.40 52.25 44.05
CA SER A 533 -26.17 52.69 43.35
C SER A 533 -25.13 51.57 43.16
N LEU A 534 -25.24 50.47 43.92
CA LEU A 534 -24.44 49.24 43.76
C LEU A 534 -25.08 48.20 42.83
N GLU A 535 -26.19 48.54 42.14
CA GLU A 535 -26.84 47.61 41.19
C GLU A 535 -25.88 47.23 40.06
N ASP A 536 -25.62 45.94 39.91
CA ASP A 536 -24.77 45.40 38.83
C ASP A 536 -25.47 45.52 37.46
N GLY A 537 -24.67 45.69 36.40
CA GLY A 537 -25.18 45.90 35.04
C GLY A 537 -26.07 44.77 34.52
N VAL A 538 -25.80 43.52 34.93
CA VAL A 538 -26.63 42.35 34.57
C VAL A 538 -28.02 42.45 35.19
N SER A 539 -28.11 42.90 36.44
CA SER A 539 -29.39 43.09 37.15
C SER A 539 -30.17 44.26 36.55
N GLN A 540 -29.47 45.35 36.22
CA GLN A 540 -30.04 46.52 35.56
C GLN A 540 -30.66 46.15 34.19
N VAL A 541 -29.94 45.41 33.34
CA VAL A 541 -30.45 44.94 32.03
C VAL A 541 -31.64 44.00 32.19
N LYS A 542 -31.65 43.13 33.21
CA LYS A 542 -32.80 42.23 33.48
C LYS A 542 -34.07 43.01 33.82
N ARG A 543 -33.92 44.15 34.51
CA ARG A 543 -35.01 45.07 34.87
C ARG A 543 -35.48 45.92 33.69
N THR A 544 -34.55 46.46 32.90
CA THR A 544 -34.84 47.42 31.81
C THR A 544 -34.93 46.80 30.42
N LYS A 545 -34.88 45.46 30.32
CA LYS A 545 -34.87 44.67 29.07
C LYS A 545 -35.84 45.10 27.96
N SER A 546 -37.05 45.52 28.32
CA SER A 546 -38.15 45.85 27.39
C SER A 546 -38.20 47.34 27.07
N LEU A 547 -37.41 48.15 27.77
CA LEU A 547 -37.29 49.57 27.50
C LEU A 547 -36.66 49.75 26.11
N ARG A 548 -37.26 50.61 25.30
CA ARG A 548 -36.70 51.01 24.01
C ARG A 548 -35.94 52.32 24.20
N VAL A 549 -34.70 52.33 23.75
CA VAL A 549 -33.77 53.45 23.88
C VAL A 549 -33.20 53.83 22.52
N CYS A 550 -32.89 55.11 22.36
CA CYS A 550 -32.25 55.66 21.18
C CYS A 550 -31.22 56.75 21.55
N VAL A 551 -30.24 56.95 20.66
CA VAL A 551 -29.49 58.22 20.63
C VAL A 551 -30.23 59.13 19.67
N GLY A 552 -30.66 60.27 20.19
CA GLY A 552 -31.54 61.19 19.49
C GLY A 552 -31.32 62.63 19.92
N ASP A 553 -31.88 63.55 19.15
CA ASP A 553 -31.97 64.94 19.56
C ASP A 553 -33.11 65.08 20.58
N ILE A 554 -32.77 65.58 21.76
CA ILE A 554 -33.70 65.80 22.88
C ILE A 554 -34.37 67.17 22.78
N ARG A 555 -33.80 68.09 22.00
CA ARG A 555 -34.35 69.43 21.79
C ARG A 555 -34.64 69.70 20.32
N PRO A 556 -35.54 68.92 19.68
CA PRO A 556 -35.82 69.02 18.25
C PRO A 556 -36.38 70.39 17.83
N THR A 557 -36.94 71.16 18.76
CA THR A 557 -37.59 72.45 18.51
C THR A 557 -36.71 73.66 18.84
N GLU A 558 -35.52 73.48 19.40
CA GLU A 558 -34.59 74.58 19.74
C GLU A 558 -33.57 74.84 18.61
N GLU A 559 -33.09 76.09 18.50
CA GLU A 559 -32.09 76.52 17.50
C GLU A 559 -30.75 75.76 17.62
N THR A 560 -30.43 75.30 18.83
CA THR A 560 -29.29 74.42 19.12
C THR A 560 -29.80 73.07 19.62
N GLY A 561 -29.54 72.01 18.87
CA GLY A 561 -29.90 70.64 19.26
C GLY A 561 -28.95 70.06 20.30
N TYR A 562 -29.40 69.09 21.09
CA TYR A 562 -28.57 68.39 22.06
C TYR A 562 -28.77 66.88 21.91
N VAL A 563 -27.69 66.19 21.52
CA VAL A 563 -27.72 64.74 21.27
C VAL A 563 -27.45 64.01 22.56
N ALA A 564 -28.43 63.24 23.02
CA ALA A 564 -28.26 62.42 24.22
C ALA A 564 -29.00 61.07 24.12
N PHE A 565 -28.64 60.20 25.06
CA PHE A 565 -29.22 58.86 25.18
C PHE A 565 -30.53 58.96 25.94
N GLY A 566 -31.65 58.57 25.32
CA GLY A 566 -32.98 58.66 25.92
C GLY A 566 -33.90 57.49 25.57
N THR A 567 -35.08 57.48 26.18
CA THR A 567 -36.15 56.57 25.77
C THR A 567 -36.81 57.04 24.47
N VAL A 568 -37.43 56.13 23.71
CA VAL A 568 -38.04 56.41 22.39
C VAL A 568 -39.24 57.39 22.44
N GLY A 569 -39.57 57.96 23.59
CA GLY A 569 -40.54 59.06 23.74
C GLY A 569 -39.92 60.44 24.07
N GLU A 570 -38.69 60.50 24.59
CA GLU A 570 -38.03 61.75 25.00
C GLU A 570 -36.94 62.21 24.02
N ALA A 571 -36.37 61.29 23.24
CA ALA A 571 -35.35 61.59 22.25
C ALA A 571 -35.85 61.27 20.84
N THR A 572 -35.80 62.25 19.93
CA THR A 572 -36.18 62.04 18.53
C THR A 572 -35.02 61.40 17.74
N PRO A 573 -35.27 60.33 16.96
CA PRO A 573 -34.25 59.68 16.12
C PRO A 573 -33.49 60.69 15.25
N LEU A 574 -32.15 60.57 15.19
CA LEU A 574 -31.29 61.48 14.42
C LEU A 574 -31.62 61.46 12.91
N SER A 575 -31.91 62.63 12.34
CA SER A 575 -31.96 62.89 10.89
C SER A 575 -30.57 63.31 10.37
N TRP A 576 -30.38 63.39 9.05
CA TRP A 576 -29.14 63.93 8.47
C TRP A 576 -28.98 65.39 8.92
N GLN A 577 -27.75 65.80 9.25
CA GLN A 577 -27.47 67.17 9.68
C GLN A 577 -27.84 68.16 8.56
N GLU A 578 -28.89 68.95 8.79
CA GLU A 578 -29.21 70.11 7.95
C GLU A 578 -28.10 71.16 8.12
N LYS A 579 -27.66 71.76 7.01
CA LYS A 579 -26.48 72.65 6.96
C LYS A 579 -26.57 73.86 7.91
N ASP A 580 -27.77 74.19 8.37
CA ASP A 580 -28.06 75.38 9.16
C ASP A 580 -28.24 75.11 10.66
N ARG A 581 -28.15 73.85 11.13
CA ARG A 581 -28.41 73.48 12.53
C ARG A 581 -27.12 73.19 13.31
N ARG A 582 -26.94 73.83 14.46
CA ARG A 582 -25.79 73.64 15.37
C ARG A 582 -26.19 72.70 16.52
N TYR A 583 -25.28 71.78 16.89
CA TYR A 583 -25.43 70.91 18.05
C TYR A 583 -24.45 71.36 19.14
N ALA A 584 -24.93 71.42 20.38
CA ALA A 584 -24.17 71.86 21.56
C ALA A 584 -23.41 70.72 22.25
#